data_AF-A0A843VX01-F1
#
_entry.id   AF-A0A843VX01-F1
#
_cell.length_a   1.000
_cell.length_b   1.000
_cell.length_c   1.000
_cell.angle_alpha   90.00
_cell.angle_beta   90.00
_cell.angle_gamma   90.00
#
_symmetry.space_group_name_H-M   'P 1'
#
loop_
_entity.id
_entity.type
_entity.pdbx_description
1 polymer ?
#
loop_
_entity_poly.entity_id
_entity_poly.type
_entity_poly.pdbx_seq_one_letter_code
_entity_poly.pdbx_strand_id
1 'polypeptide(L)' 'MKTVQSHDLRFRILRVSPEGVTTRDEMVFRFAREKNIPILMLTSGGYMKSNARIIADSITNLAKKNLIDLQSVFSSRA' A
#
# COMPACT_ATOMS: atom_id res chain seq x y z
N MET A 1 16.28 7.24 -25.51
CA MET A 1 15.05 7.63 -24.79
C MET A 1 14.07 6.49 -24.85
N LYS A 2 13.81 5.77 -23.74
CA LYS A 2 12.74 4.77 -23.72
C LYS A 2 11.41 5.50 -23.57
N THR A 3 10.57 5.38 -24.58
CA THR A 3 9.19 5.85 -24.60
C THR A 3 8.47 5.27 -23.38
N VAL A 4 8.08 6.13 -22.44
CA VAL A 4 7.20 5.75 -21.33
C VAL A 4 5.87 5.35 -21.98
N GLN A 5 5.60 4.05 -22.05
CA GLN A 5 4.36 3.56 -22.63
C GLN A 5 3.18 4.11 -21.83
N SER A 6 2.21 4.66 -22.55
CA SER A 6 1.00 5.34 -22.09
C SER A 6 0.00 4.46 -21.30
N HIS A 7 0.42 3.27 -20.83
CA HIS A 7 -0.42 2.30 -20.13
C HIS A 7 -0.22 2.29 -18.60
N ASP A 8 0.67 3.12 -18.05
CA ASP A 8 1.01 3.12 -16.63
C ASP A 8 0.91 4.50 -15.96
N LEU A 9 -0.33 4.99 -15.83
CA LEU A 9 -0.66 6.20 -15.05
C LEU A 9 -1.80 5.90 -14.05
N ARG A 10 -1.64 4.86 -13.21
CA ARG A 10 -2.73 4.31 -12.38
C ARG A 10 -2.98 5.02 -11.04
N PHE A 11 -2.53 6.26 -10.88
CA PHE A 11 -3.12 7.24 -9.96
C PHE A 11 -3.24 8.56 -10.74
N ARG A 12 -4.22 8.61 -11.66
CA ARG A 12 -4.28 9.53 -12.81
C ARG A 12 -4.03 11.01 -12.50
N ILE A 13 -4.50 11.48 -11.34
CA ILE A 13 -4.39 12.89 -10.91
C ILE A 13 -3.09 13.19 -10.13
N LEU A 14 -2.45 12.16 -9.57
CA LEU A 14 -1.25 12.29 -8.73
C LEU A 14 0.04 11.87 -9.46
N ARG A 15 -0.07 11.22 -10.63
CA ARG A 15 1.07 10.71 -11.43
C ARG A 15 2.07 9.88 -10.62
N VAL A 16 1.56 9.09 -9.68
CA VAL A 16 2.36 8.15 -8.87
C VAL A 16 2.28 6.76 -9.50
N SER A 17 3.42 6.07 -9.61
CA SER A 17 3.47 4.69 -10.09
C SER A 17 2.95 3.70 -9.04
N PRO A 18 2.52 2.48 -9.43
CA PRO A 18 2.15 1.43 -8.49
C PRO A 18 3.23 1.14 -7.42
N GLU A 19 4.51 1.14 -7.82
CA GLU A 19 5.66 0.93 -6.94
C GLU A 19 5.85 2.12 -6.00
N GLY A 20 5.60 3.34 -6.48
CA GLY A 20 5.64 4.55 -5.66
C GLY A 20 4.62 4.52 -4.53
N VAL A 21 3.41 4.03 -4.80
CA VAL A 21 2.35 3.82 -3.79
C VAL A 21 2.82 2.84 -2.71
N THR A 22 3.36 1.69 -3.13
CA THR A 22 3.86 0.64 -2.23
C THR A 22 5.03 1.14 -1.36
N THR A 23 5.96 1.86 -1.97
CA THR A 23 7.15 2.41 -1.29
C THR A 23 6.76 3.47 -0.26
N ARG A 24 5.82 4.35 -0.61
CA ARG A 24 5.28 5.37 0.30
C ARG A 24 4.64 4.72 1.52
N ASP A 25 3.74 3.76 1.31
CA ASP A 25 3.01 3.12 2.42
C ASP A 25 3.98 2.44 3.38
N GLU A 26 4.98 1.72 2.85
CA GLU A 26 6.05 1.14 3.66
C GLU A 26 6.81 2.20 4.48
N MET A 27 7.23 3.29 3.85
CA MET A 27 7.97 4.36 4.53
C MET A 27 7.17 4.94 5.70
N VAL A 28 5.87 5.20 5.49
CA VAL A 28 4.99 5.75 6.52
C VAL A 28 4.81 4.77 7.69
N PHE A 29 4.58 3.48 7.40
CA PHE A 29 4.42 2.47 8.45
C PHE A 29 5.71 2.22 9.25
N ARG A 30 6.88 2.24 8.59
CA ARG A 30 8.17 2.17 9.27
C ARG A 30 8.35 3.34 10.22
N PHE A 31 8.14 4.55 9.72
CA PHE A 31 8.28 5.77 10.53
C PHE A 31 7.36 5.76 11.75
N ALA A 32 6.07 5.42 11.56
CA ALA A 32 5.12 5.35 12.66
C ALA A 32 5.54 4.32 13.72
N ARG A 33 5.99 3.13 13.29
CA ARG A 33 6.47 2.09 14.18
C ARG A 33 7.71 2.49 14.97
N GLU A 34 8.71 3.05 14.31
CA GLU A 34 9.95 3.52 14.95
C GLU A 34 9.69 4.58 16.03
N LYS A 35 8.59 5.32 15.90
CA LYS A 35 8.16 6.36 16.83
C LYS A 35 7.08 5.89 17.83
N ASN A 36 6.66 4.62 17.78
CA ASN A 36 5.54 4.09 18.57
C ASN A 36 4.23 4.89 18.39
N ILE A 37 3.98 5.40 17.18
CA ILE A 37 2.78 6.17 16.84
C ILE A 37 1.72 5.21 16.30
N PRO A 38 0.50 5.19 16.87
CA PRO A 38 -0.62 4.44 16.31
C PRO A 38 -0.94 4.93 14.90
N ILE A 39 -1.08 4.01 13.96
CA ILE A 39 -1.40 4.32 12.57
C ILE A 39 -2.53 3.44 12.07
N LEU A 40 -3.42 4.03 11.28
CA LEU A 40 -4.50 3.35 10.59
C LEU A 40 -4.39 3.65 9.09
N MET A 41 -4.36 2.61 8.27
CA MET A 41 -4.53 2.75 6.83
C MET A 41 -6.01 2.61 6.49
N LEU A 42 -6.59 3.66 5.91
CA LEU A 42 -7.92 3.59 5.32
C LEU A 42 -7.77 3.19 3.85
N THR A 43 -8.47 2.12 3.44
CA THR A 43 -8.58 1.80 2.02
C THR A 43 -9.24 2.98 1.32
N SER A 44 -8.62 3.50 0.27
CA SER A 44 -9.12 4.70 -0.40
C SER A 44 -10.55 4.53 -0.92
N GLY A 45 -11.32 5.62 -0.90
CA GLY A 45 -12.57 5.74 -1.66
C GLY A 45 -12.33 6.45 -2.98
N GLY A 46 -13.08 6.11 -4.04
CA GLY A 46 -13.17 6.93 -5.25
C GLY A 46 -12.11 6.69 -6.35
N TYR A 47 -11.56 5.48 -6.50
CA TYR A 47 -10.64 5.20 -7.61
C TYR A 47 -11.03 3.95 -8.42
N MET A 48 -10.67 3.98 -9.71
CA MET A 48 -10.97 2.95 -10.70
C MET A 48 -10.67 1.54 -10.17
N LYS A 49 -11.48 0.54 -10.57
CA LYS A 49 -11.28 -0.88 -10.21
C LYS A 49 -9.84 -1.36 -10.44
N SER A 50 -9.14 -0.78 -11.42
CA SER A 50 -7.73 -1.05 -11.73
C SER A 50 -6.77 -0.82 -10.55
N ASN A 51 -7.14 0.01 -9.57
CA ASN A 51 -6.28 0.38 -8.45
C ASN A 51 -6.42 -0.57 -7.26
N ALA A 52 -7.49 -1.37 -7.20
CA ALA A 52 -7.69 -2.36 -6.15
C ALA A 52 -6.48 -3.31 -6.04
N ARG A 53 -5.92 -3.70 -7.19
CA ARG A 53 -4.72 -4.54 -7.24
C ARG A 53 -3.51 -3.86 -6.58
N ILE A 54 -3.30 -2.58 -6.87
CA ILE A 54 -2.18 -1.80 -6.31
C ILE A 54 -2.31 -1.69 -4.78
N ILE A 55 -3.52 -1.45 -4.27
CA ILE A 55 -3.77 -1.41 -2.82
C ILE A 55 -3.52 -2.78 -2.20
N ALA A 56 -3.99 -3.87 -2.81
CA ALA A 56 -3.76 -5.23 -2.33
C ALA A 56 -2.27 -5.60 -2.31
N ASP A 57 -1.51 -5.20 -3.36
CA ASP A 57 -0.07 -5.41 -3.43
C ASP A 57 0.66 -4.60 -2.34
N SER A 58 0.24 -3.36 -2.07
CA SER A 58 0.78 -2.53 -0.99
C SER A 58 0.54 -3.17 0.40
N ILE A 59 -0.69 -3.58 0.70
CA ILE A 59 -1.05 -4.28 1.95
C ILE A 59 -0.23 -5.57 2.10
N THR A 60 -0.07 -6.34 1.02
CA THR A 60 0.73 -7.56 1.00
C THR A 60 2.22 -7.27 1.29
N ASN A 61 2.78 -6.19 0.74
CA ASN A 61 4.15 -5.76 1.03
C ASN A 61 4.34 -5.42 2.51
N LEU A 62 3.40 -4.67 3.10
CA LEU A 62 3.43 -4.34 4.53
C LEU A 62 3.44 -5.61 5.39
N ALA A 63 2.56 -6.57 5.09
CA ALA A 63 2.49 -7.84 5.82
C ALA A 63 3.77 -8.67 5.70
N LYS A 64 4.32 -8.82 4.47
CA LYS A 64 5.59 -9.52 4.24
C LYS A 64 6.77 -8.91 5.00
N LYS A 65 6.72 -7.61 5.26
CA LYS A 65 7.74 -6.87 6.02
C LYS A 65 7.42 -6.79 7.51
N ASN A 66 6.40 -7.54 7.97
CA ASN A 66 5.89 -7.55 9.33
C ASN A 66 5.43 -6.17 9.81
N LEU A 67 5.13 -5.21 8.91
CA LEU A 67 4.70 -3.84 9.22
C LEU A 67 3.23 -3.75 9.64
N ILE A 68 2.45 -4.74 9.24
CA ILE A 68 1.10 -5.03 9.73
C ILE A 68 0.99 -6.55 9.92
N ASP A 69 0.02 -6.99 10.70
CA ASP A 69 -0.33 -8.39 10.81
C ASP A 69 -1.68 -8.65 10.12
N LEU A 70 -1.73 -9.70 9.29
CA LEU A 70 -2.94 -10.16 8.61
C LEU A 70 -3.45 -11.51 9.15
N GLN A 71 -2.70 -12.17 10.05
CA GLN A 71 -2.98 -13.53 10.53
C GLN A 71 -3.56 -13.55 11.96
N SER A 72 -3.37 -12.52 12.80
CA SER A 72 -3.91 -12.50 14.18
C SER A 72 -5.42 -12.63 14.29
N VAL A 73 -6.17 -12.27 13.25
CA VAL A 73 -7.64 -12.37 13.26
C VAL A 73 -8.11 -13.83 13.41
N PHE A 74 -7.29 -14.81 13.00
CA PHE A 74 -7.64 -16.23 13.07
C PHE A 74 -7.07 -16.96 14.29
N SER A 75 -6.06 -16.39 14.96
CA SER A 75 -5.38 -17.04 16.10
C SER A 75 -6.04 -16.76 17.46
N SER A 76 -6.85 -15.70 17.57
CA SER A 76 -7.51 -15.29 18.83
C SER A 76 -8.85 -15.98 19.10
N ARG A 77 -9.23 -16.99 18.29
CA ARG A 77 -10.50 -17.74 18.42
C ARG A 77 -10.32 -19.22 18.79
N ALA A 78 -9.13 -19.62 19.25
CA ALA A 78 -8.86 -20.95 19.80
C ALA A 78 -8.80 -20.89 21.33
#